data_AF-A0A238K882-F1
#
_entry.id   AF-A0A238K882-F1
#
_cell.length_a   1.000
_cell.length_b   1.000
_cell.length_c   1.000
_cell.angle_alpha   90.00
_cell.angle_beta   90.00
_cell.angle_gamma   90.00
#
_symmetry.space_group_name_H-M   'P 1'
#
loop_
_entity.id
_entity.type
_entity.pdbx_description
1 polymer ?
#
loop_
_entity_poly.entity_id
_entity_poly.type
_entity_poly.pdbx_seq_one_letter_code
_entity_poly.pdbx_strand_id
1 'polypeptide(L)'
;MKRPPRKLTQLDFRQRVKRVDSNVHATEHGARAETGRSRTFKASVVGFGWAYAILFLAANRPAIDAYLSQGVLPSQYHTSVVAGLTIAIAVSMVLLVVHVLRAVFQRGRQRTASAGLLFGTGLALALSYAPPSVWAAGHTMFDDHLRGFVLSANDSMDMEFPEIDFSELTFVTSAGK
;
A
#
# COMPACT_ATOMS: atom_id res chain seq x y z
N MET A 1 -6.08 -68.24 -9.90
CA MET A 1 -4.75 -67.66 -10.19
C MET A 1 -4.45 -66.53 -9.20
N LYS A 2 -3.44 -66.68 -8.33
CA LYS A 2 -3.02 -65.63 -7.37
C LYS A 2 -1.89 -64.81 -8.01
N ARG A 3 -2.05 -63.48 -8.12
CA ARG A 3 -0.99 -62.60 -8.65
C ARG A 3 0.16 -62.50 -7.65
N PRO A 4 1.44 -62.55 -8.07
CA PRO A 4 2.57 -62.48 -7.15
C PRO A 4 2.64 -61.08 -6.49
N PRO A 5 3.05 -61.00 -5.21
CA PRO A 5 3.17 -59.74 -4.51
C PRO A 5 4.28 -58.89 -5.14
N ARG A 6 3.89 -57.76 -5.75
CA ARG A 6 4.82 -56.79 -6.33
C ARG A 6 5.49 -55.99 -5.21
N LYS A 7 6.83 -55.94 -5.21
CA LYS A 7 7.59 -55.05 -4.31
C LYS A 7 7.19 -53.60 -4.57
N LEU A 8 6.70 -52.93 -3.53
CA LEU A 8 6.44 -51.49 -3.54
C LEU A 8 7.79 -50.76 -3.44
N THR A 9 8.06 -49.90 -4.42
CA THR A 9 9.25 -49.05 -4.39
C THR A 9 9.02 -47.82 -3.52
N GLN A 10 10.09 -47.19 -3.05
CA GLN A 10 10.00 -45.94 -2.28
C GLN A 10 9.32 -44.81 -3.09
N LEU A 11 9.45 -44.84 -4.41
CA LEU A 11 8.76 -43.93 -5.34
C LEU A 11 7.24 -44.18 -5.35
N ASP A 12 6.80 -45.44 -5.39
CA ASP A 12 5.38 -45.79 -5.31
C ASP A 12 4.76 -45.34 -3.97
N PHE A 13 5.51 -45.46 -2.88
CA PHE A 13 5.08 -44.96 -1.57
C PHE A 13 4.95 -43.43 -1.56
N ARG A 14 5.99 -42.70 -2.01
CA ARG A 14 5.93 -41.23 -2.10
C ARG A 14 4.80 -40.74 -3.00
N GLN A 15 4.54 -41.41 -4.12
CA GLN A 15 3.42 -41.05 -5.00
C GLN A 15 2.06 -41.28 -4.35
N ARG A 16 1.91 -42.35 -3.55
CA ARG A 16 0.67 -42.63 -2.80
C ARG A 16 0.47 -41.64 -1.66
N VAL A 17 1.52 -41.35 -0.89
CA VAL A 17 1.49 -40.32 0.16
C VAL A 17 1.12 -38.97 -0.45
N LYS A 18 1.78 -38.55 -1.54
CA LYS A 18 1.47 -37.28 -2.23
C LYS A 18 0.02 -37.22 -2.73
N ARG A 19 -0.59 -38.35 -3.09
CA ARG A 19 -1.97 -38.41 -3.57
C ARG A 19 -2.98 -38.30 -2.41
N VAL A 20 -2.71 -38.95 -1.29
CA VAL A 20 -3.51 -38.85 -0.06
C VAL A 20 -3.38 -37.44 0.57
N ASP A 21 -2.17 -36.89 0.55
CA ASP A 21 -1.84 -35.58 1.10
C ASP A 21 -2.13 -34.42 0.11
N SER A 22 -2.55 -34.73 -1.12
CA SER A 22 -2.86 -33.69 -2.12
C SER A 22 -4.05 -32.81 -1.72
N ASN A 23 -5.00 -33.36 -0.97
CA ASN A 23 -6.14 -32.61 -0.44
C ASN A 23 -5.74 -31.64 0.69
N VAL A 24 -4.71 -31.99 1.48
CA VAL A 24 -4.15 -31.11 2.52
C VAL A 24 -3.22 -30.07 1.89
N HIS A 25 -2.39 -30.47 0.92
CA HIS A 25 -1.55 -29.52 0.19
C HIS A 25 -2.37 -28.52 -0.64
N ALA A 26 -3.49 -28.90 -1.23
CA ALA A 26 -4.34 -27.96 -1.98
C ALA A 26 -4.93 -26.88 -1.07
N THR A 27 -5.37 -27.24 0.15
CA THR A 27 -5.87 -26.29 1.15
C THR A 27 -4.75 -25.43 1.73
N GLU A 28 -3.57 -26.00 2.00
CA GLU A 28 -2.40 -25.24 2.46
C GLU A 28 -1.84 -24.27 1.40
N HIS A 29 -1.87 -24.64 0.12
CA HIS A 29 -1.44 -23.75 -0.98
C HIS A 29 -2.43 -22.60 -1.18
N GLY A 30 -3.74 -22.84 -1.00
CA GLY A 30 -4.76 -21.79 -0.98
C GLY A 30 -4.52 -20.78 0.14
N ALA A 31 -4.37 -21.26 1.39
CA ALA A 31 -4.10 -20.41 2.55
C ALA A 31 -2.74 -19.67 2.46
N ARG A 32 -1.69 -20.32 1.93
CA ARG A 32 -0.40 -19.65 1.66
C ARG A 32 -0.47 -18.63 0.53
N ALA A 33 -1.28 -18.87 -0.51
CA ALA A 33 -1.46 -17.94 -1.60
C ALA A 33 -2.23 -16.69 -1.16
N GLU A 34 -3.28 -16.85 -0.35
CA GLU A 34 -4.05 -15.72 0.20
C GLU A 34 -3.22 -14.85 1.14
N THR A 35 -2.48 -15.46 2.07
CA THR A 35 -1.57 -14.73 2.96
C THR A 35 -0.46 -14.03 2.18
N GLY A 36 0.02 -14.62 1.08
CA GLY A 36 0.94 -13.99 0.14
C GLY A 36 0.35 -12.76 -0.55
N ARG A 37 -0.89 -12.87 -1.06
CA ARG A 37 -1.60 -11.79 -1.77
C ARG A 37 -1.92 -10.60 -0.86
N SER A 38 -2.44 -10.86 0.33
CA SER A 38 -2.71 -9.82 1.34
C SER A 38 -1.43 -9.05 1.71
N ARG A 39 -0.31 -9.76 1.85
CA ARG A 39 0.99 -9.13 2.16
C ARG A 39 1.51 -8.28 1.02
N THR A 40 1.42 -8.74 -0.22
CA THR A 40 1.82 -7.97 -1.39
C THR A 40 0.98 -6.70 -1.51
N PHE A 41 -0.35 -6.79 -1.32
CA PHE A 41 -1.22 -5.62 -1.32
C PHE A 41 -0.85 -4.61 -0.23
N LYS A 42 -0.67 -5.06 1.02
CA LYS A 42 -0.21 -4.20 2.13
C LYS A 42 1.14 -3.53 1.81
N ALA A 43 2.06 -4.28 1.22
CA ALA A 43 3.35 -3.72 0.81
C ALA A 43 3.20 -2.64 -0.27
N SER A 44 2.29 -2.83 -1.24
CA SER A 44 1.97 -1.81 -2.24
C SER A 44 1.38 -0.55 -1.63
N VAL A 45 0.43 -0.67 -0.69
CA VAL A 45 -0.16 0.49 -0.01
C VAL A 45 0.90 1.27 0.75
N VAL A 46 1.77 0.57 1.49
CA VAL A 46 2.89 1.20 2.21
C VAL A 46 3.87 1.86 1.23
N GLY A 47 4.25 1.18 0.15
CA GLY A 47 5.15 1.73 -0.87
C GLY A 47 4.59 2.95 -1.59
N PHE A 48 3.27 2.98 -1.82
CA PHE A 48 2.56 4.13 -2.37
C PHE A 48 2.58 5.31 -1.40
N GLY A 49 2.08 5.11 -0.17
CA GLY A 49 1.97 6.19 0.81
C GLY A 49 3.32 6.80 1.17
N TRP A 50 4.34 5.95 1.35
CA TRP A 50 5.71 6.40 1.62
C TRP A 50 6.30 7.22 0.47
N ALA A 51 6.23 6.70 -0.75
CA ALA A 51 6.79 7.41 -1.91
C ALA A 51 6.05 8.71 -2.19
N TYR A 52 4.72 8.71 -2.09
CA TYR A 52 3.91 9.90 -2.26
C TYR A 52 4.29 10.99 -1.25
N ALA A 53 4.46 10.64 0.04
CA ALA A 53 4.88 11.59 1.07
C ALA A 53 6.26 12.21 0.76
N ILE A 54 7.21 11.41 0.28
CA ILE A 54 8.55 11.89 -0.09
C ILE A 54 8.51 12.79 -1.32
N LEU A 55 7.75 12.42 -2.35
CA LEU A 55 7.59 13.22 -3.55
C LEU A 55 6.91 14.56 -3.23
N PHE A 56 5.87 14.52 -2.41
CA PHE A 56 5.20 15.72 -1.92
C PHE A 56 6.16 16.63 -1.15
N LEU A 57 6.96 16.07 -0.25
CA LEU A 57 7.95 16.81 0.51
C LEU A 57 9.03 17.45 -0.40
N ALA A 58 9.51 16.70 -1.38
CA ALA A 58 10.52 17.18 -2.33
C ALA A 58 9.98 18.29 -3.24
N ALA A 59 8.75 18.17 -3.73
CA ALA A 59 8.12 19.16 -4.59
C ALA A 59 7.78 20.47 -3.85
N ASN A 60 7.43 20.38 -2.57
CA ASN A 60 6.98 21.52 -1.76
C ASN A 60 8.09 22.15 -0.91
N ARG A 61 9.37 21.87 -1.18
CA ARG A 61 10.51 22.43 -0.42
C ARG A 61 10.45 23.96 -0.26
N PRO A 62 10.14 24.76 -1.30
CA PRO A 62 10.05 26.22 -1.14
C PRO A 62 8.91 26.65 -0.22
N ALA A 63 7.78 25.94 -0.28
CA ALA A 63 6.64 26.20 0.59
C ALA A 63 6.99 25.87 2.05
N ILE A 64 7.72 24.77 2.30
CA ILE A 64 8.18 24.38 3.63
C ILE A 64 9.12 25.44 4.21
N ASP A 65 10.06 25.96 3.41
CA ASP A 65 10.95 27.05 3.84
C ASP A 65 10.15 28.32 4.17
N ALA A 66 9.12 28.64 3.38
CA ALA A 66 8.22 29.76 3.65
C ALA A 66 7.41 29.55 4.95
N TYR A 67 6.87 28.36 5.19
CA TYR A 67 6.15 28.04 6.44
C TYR A 67 7.08 28.07 7.66
N LEU A 68 8.32 27.59 7.52
CA LEU A 68 9.32 27.67 8.60
C LEU A 68 9.65 29.14 8.93
N SER A 69 9.73 30.01 7.91
CA SER A 69 9.98 31.44 8.11
C SER A 69 8.82 32.20 8.78
N GLN A 70 7.58 31.73 8.59
CA GLN A 70 6.38 32.31 9.22
C GLN A 70 6.05 31.68 10.58
N GLY A 71 6.64 30.52 10.89
CA GLY A 71 6.39 29.79 12.12
C GLY A 71 7.10 30.39 13.34
N VAL A 72 6.65 29.99 14.53
CA VAL A 72 7.27 30.36 15.82
C VAL A 72 8.64 29.70 16.04
N LEU A 73 9.11 28.90 15.08
CA LEU A 73 10.36 28.14 15.22
C LEU A 73 11.57 29.07 15.05
N PRO A 74 12.49 29.14 16.02
CA PRO A 74 13.70 29.95 15.92
C PRO A 74 14.52 29.59 14.67
N SER A 75 15.03 30.60 13.96
CA SER A 75 15.76 30.46 12.68
C SER A 75 16.97 29.52 12.74
N GLN A 76 17.59 29.38 13.92
CA GLN A 76 18.68 28.45 14.19
C GLN A 76 18.31 26.97 13.94
N TYR A 77 17.02 26.62 13.99
CA TYR A 77 16.54 25.26 13.75
C TYR A 77 16.11 25.01 12.30
N HIS A 78 15.92 26.05 11.48
CA HIS A 78 15.43 25.91 10.11
C HIS A 78 16.38 25.07 9.26
N THR A 79 17.69 25.37 9.34
CA THR A 79 18.73 24.62 8.63
C THR A 79 18.74 23.14 9.03
N SER A 80 18.59 22.85 10.33
CA SER A 80 18.57 21.47 10.84
C SER A 80 17.35 20.69 10.37
N VAL A 81 16.17 21.34 10.31
CA VAL A 81 14.94 20.73 9.79
C VAL A 81 15.09 20.41 8.31
N VAL A 82 15.52 21.38 7.50
CA VAL A 82 15.71 21.18 6.06
C VAL A 82 16.79 20.14 5.76
N ALA A 83 17.89 20.13 6.52
CA ALA A 83 18.92 19.11 6.40
C ALA A 83 18.36 17.72 6.76
N GLY A 84 17.58 17.61 7.85
CA GLY A 84 16.93 16.36 8.25
C GLY A 84 15.98 15.82 7.18
N LEU A 85 15.17 16.69 6.58
CA LEU A 85 14.29 16.33 5.46
C LEU A 85 15.09 15.85 4.25
N THR A 86 16.20 16.52 3.93
CA THR A 86 17.09 16.13 2.83
C THR A 86 17.71 14.75 3.08
N ILE A 87 18.17 14.48 4.30
CA ILE A 87 18.72 13.18 4.70
C ILE A 87 17.64 12.10 4.59
N ALA A 88 16.41 12.37 5.04
CA ALA A 88 15.31 11.42 4.95
C ALA A 88 15.00 11.03 3.49
N ILE A 89 15.03 12.00 2.57
CA ILE A 89 14.88 11.74 1.13
C ILE A 89 16.03 10.86 0.61
N ALA A 90 17.28 11.20 0.95
CA ALA A 90 18.46 10.46 0.51
C ALA A 90 18.45 9.00 1.01
N VAL A 91 18.16 8.79 2.30
CA VAL A 91 18.03 7.44 2.89
C VAL A 91 16.93 6.65 2.20
N SER A 92 15.82 7.30 1.87
CA SER A 92 14.70 6.64 1.19
C SER A 92 15.05 6.20 -0.23
N MET A 93 15.86 6.98 -0.97
CA MET A 93 16.39 6.53 -2.26
C MET A 93 17.26 5.28 -2.09
N VAL A 94 18.13 5.25 -1.08
CA VAL A 94 18.97 4.07 -0.81
C VAL A 94 18.10 2.85 -0.48
N LEU A 95 17.07 3.01 0.35
CA LEU A 95 16.13 1.93 0.67
C LEU A 95 15.37 1.44 -0.57
N LEU A 96 14.97 2.35 -1.47
CA LEU A 96 14.31 1.98 -2.71
C LEU A 96 15.23 1.11 -3.58
N VAL A 97 16.50 1.50 -3.72
CA VAL A 97 17.51 0.70 -4.44
C VAL A 97 17.66 -0.68 -3.81
N VAL A 98 17.72 -0.78 -2.47
CA VAL A 98 17.75 -2.08 -1.78
C VAL A 98 16.52 -2.91 -2.12
N HIS A 99 15.33 -2.33 -2.17
CA HIS A 99 14.11 -3.04 -2.56
C HIS A 99 14.11 -3.49 -4.03
N VAL A 100 14.69 -2.70 -4.95
CA VAL A 100 14.91 -3.10 -6.35
C VAL A 100 15.84 -4.30 -6.42
N LEU A 101 17.02 -4.22 -5.78
CA LEU A 101 17.96 -5.33 -5.71
C LEU A 101 17.29 -6.58 -5.10
N ARG A 102 16.50 -6.39 -4.05
CA ARG A 102 15.76 -7.48 -3.41
C ARG A 102 14.72 -8.12 -4.33
N ALA A 103 14.00 -7.32 -5.11
CA ALA A 103 13.00 -7.80 -6.07
C ALA A 103 13.64 -8.57 -7.25
N VAL A 104 14.84 -8.17 -7.67
CA VAL A 104 15.58 -8.79 -8.79
C VAL A 104 16.32 -10.05 -8.35
N PHE A 105 17.08 -9.98 -7.25
CA PHE A 105 18.01 -11.04 -6.87
C PHE A 105 17.44 -12.08 -5.92
N GLN A 106 16.35 -11.79 -5.19
CA GLN A 106 15.75 -12.76 -4.27
C GLN A 106 14.58 -13.53 -4.91
N ARG A 107 14.27 -14.69 -4.34
CA ARG A 107 13.15 -15.55 -4.79
C ARG A 107 12.11 -15.71 -3.69
N GLY A 108 10.89 -16.08 -4.09
CA GLY A 108 9.79 -16.37 -3.18
C GLY A 108 9.26 -15.15 -2.43
N ARG A 109 8.90 -15.33 -1.16
CA ARG A 109 8.13 -14.38 -0.34
C ARG A 109 8.79 -13.00 -0.17
N GLN A 110 10.11 -12.92 -0.24
CA GLN A 110 10.85 -11.66 -0.08
C GLN A 110 10.82 -10.81 -1.36
N ARG A 111 10.78 -11.47 -2.52
CA ARG A 111 10.60 -10.82 -3.83
C ARG A 111 9.19 -10.26 -3.99
N THR A 112 8.15 -11.02 -3.62
CA THR A 112 6.75 -10.60 -3.81
C THR A 112 6.36 -9.40 -2.93
N ALA A 113 6.91 -9.30 -1.72
CA ALA A 113 6.73 -8.13 -0.85
C ALA A 113 7.43 -6.90 -1.41
N SER A 114 8.68 -7.04 -1.86
CA SER A 114 9.44 -5.93 -2.47
C SER A 114 8.82 -5.47 -3.78
N ALA A 115 8.34 -6.40 -4.61
CA ALA A 115 7.63 -6.09 -5.84
C ALA A 115 6.31 -5.33 -5.59
N GLY A 116 5.57 -5.71 -4.53
CA GLY A 116 4.40 -4.95 -4.10
C GLY A 116 4.77 -3.52 -3.72
N LEU A 117 5.78 -3.34 -2.86
CA LEU A 117 6.27 -2.02 -2.47
C LEU A 117 6.67 -1.17 -3.67
N LEU A 118 7.48 -1.72 -4.59
CA LEU A 118 7.90 -1.02 -5.80
C LEU A 118 6.73 -0.68 -6.73
N PHE A 119 5.73 -1.56 -6.83
CA PHE A 119 4.52 -1.28 -7.58
C PHE A 119 3.75 -0.09 -6.99
N GLY A 120 3.58 -0.06 -5.66
CA GLY A 120 3.00 1.08 -4.95
C GLY A 120 3.77 2.37 -5.19
N THR A 121 5.10 2.33 -5.09
CA THR A 121 5.96 3.47 -5.37
C THR A 121 5.86 3.94 -6.83
N GLY A 122 5.79 3.01 -7.78
CA GLY A 122 5.57 3.33 -9.20
C GLY A 122 4.23 4.02 -9.45
N LEU A 123 3.16 3.58 -8.78
CA LEU A 123 1.86 4.26 -8.82
C LEU A 123 1.93 5.67 -8.25
N ALA A 124 2.64 5.87 -7.13
CA ALA A 124 2.82 7.21 -6.55
C ALA A 124 3.54 8.14 -7.53
N LEU A 125 4.61 7.66 -8.17
CA LEU A 125 5.32 8.42 -9.21
C LEU A 125 4.40 8.77 -10.39
N ALA A 126 3.67 7.79 -10.91
CA ALA A 126 2.73 8.02 -12.01
C ALA A 126 1.67 9.08 -11.64
N LEU A 127 1.17 9.04 -10.41
CA LEU A 127 0.17 9.99 -9.93
C LEU A 127 0.75 11.39 -9.69
N SER A 128 1.99 11.50 -9.20
CA SER A 128 2.66 12.79 -9.02
C SER A 128 2.91 13.53 -10.34
N TYR A 129 3.04 12.82 -11.45
CA TYR A 129 3.15 13.39 -12.80
C TYR A 129 1.83 13.33 -13.58
N ALA A 130 0.72 12.96 -12.93
CA ALA A 130 -0.57 12.89 -13.60
C ALA A 130 -1.08 14.29 -13.95
N PRO A 131 -1.75 14.46 -15.11
CA PRO A 131 -2.40 15.71 -15.47
C PRO A 131 -3.46 16.12 -14.44
N PRO A 132 -3.76 17.43 -14.28
CA PRO A 132 -4.78 17.91 -13.35
C PRO A 132 -6.17 17.28 -13.57
N SER A 133 -6.49 16.86 -14.80
CA SER A 133 -7.75 16.18 -15.12
C SER A 133 -7.92 14.84 -14.40
N VAL A 134 -6.82 14.12 -14.12
CA VAL A 134 -6.85 12.86 -13.37
C VAL A 134 -7.22 13.11 -11.92
N TRP A 135 -6.68 14.18 -11.33
CA TRP A 135 -7.02 14.61 -9.97
C TRP A 135 -8.47 15.06 -9.89
N ALA A 136 -8.92 15.89 -10.83
CA ALA A 136 -10.32 16.34 -10.88
C ALA A 136 -11.30 15.17 -10.99
N ALA A 137 -11.05 14.21 -11.90
CA ALA A 137 -11.87 13.02 -12.04
C ALA A 137 -11.86 12.13 -10.78
N GLY A 138 -10.70 12.00 -10.13
CA GLY A 138 -10.59 11.30 -8.85
C GLY A 138 -11.43 11.99 -7.76
N HIS A 139 -11.35 13.32 -7.66
CA HIS A 139 -12.11 14.10 -6.69
C HIS A 139 -13.62 13.97 -6.90
N THR A 140 -14.11 14.05 -8.15
CA THR A 140 -15.53 13.87 -8.43
C THR A 140 -16.01 12.46 -8.04
N MET A 141 -15.21 11.43 -8.35
CA MET A 141 -15.56 10.06 -7.95
C MET A 141 -15.57 9.89 -6.43
N PHE A 142 -14.61 10.49 -5.71
CA PHE A 142 -14.59 10.42 -4.25
C PHE A 142 -15.75 11.16 -3.61
N ASP A 143 -16.10 12.35 -4.10
CA ASP A 143 -17.20 13.16 -3.55
C ASP A 143 -18.55 12.44 -3.70
N ASP A 144 -18.83 11.87 -4.88
CA ASP A 144 -20.06 11.11 -5.14
C ASP A 144 -20.20 9.87 -4.23
N HIS A 145 -19.11 9.13 -4.02
CA HIS A 145 -19.13 7.92 -3.18
C HIS A 145 -19.10 8.21 -1.69
N LEU A 146 -18.39 9.26 -1.24
CA LEU A 146 -18.38 9.69 0.15
C LEU A 146 -19.73 10.26 0.56
N ARG A 147 -20.38 11.04 -0.32
CA ARG A 147 -21.74 11.52 -0.09
C ARG A 147 -22.72 10.35 0.03
N GLY A 148 -22.63 9.36 -0.86
CA GLY A 148 -23.44 8.14 -0.75
C GLY A 148 -23.17 7.35 0.55
N PHE A 149 -21.91 7.23 0.96
CA PHE A 149 -21.54 6.56 2.21
C PHE A 149 -22.07 7.30 3.44
N VAL A 150 -21.88 8.62 3.51
CA VAL A 150 -22.36 9.46 4.62
C VAL A 150 -23.89 9.45 4.68
N LEU A 151 -24.59 9.52 3.54
CA LEU A 151 -26.05 9.41 3.51
C LEU A 151 -26.52 8.03 3.99
N SER A 152 -25.83 6.95 3.59
CA SER A 152 -26.16 5.59 4.05
C SER A 152 -25.84 5.35 5.54
N ALA A 153 -24.78 6.00 6.04
CA ALA A 153 -24.41 5.98 7.45
C ALA A 153 -25.37 6.85 8.28
N ASN A 154 -25.82 7.98 7.75
CA ASN A 154 -26.84 8.82 8.37
C ASN A 154 -28.17 8.07 8.50
N ASP A 155 -28.62 7.39 7.45
CA ASP A 155 -29.86 6.58 7.46
C ASP A 155 -29.81 5.44 8.51
N SER A 156 -28.60 4.98 8.86
CA SER A 156 -28.39 4.00 9.94
C SER A 156 -28.16 4.63 11.33
N MET A 157 -27.72 5.89 11.41
CA MET A 157 -27.53 6.64 12.67
C MET A 157 -28.77 7.43 13.12
N ASP A 158 -29.68 7.80 12.22
CA ASP A 158 -30.99 8.42 12.54
C ASP A 158 -31.84 7.50 13.43
N MET A 159 -31.61 6.18 13.38
CA MET A 159 -32.22 5.20 14.28
C MET A 159 -31.68 5.26 15.73
N GLU A 160 -30.49 5.85 15.96
CA GLU A 160 -29.82 5.84 17.27
C GLU A 160 -29.67 7.24 17.88
N PHE A 161 -29.60 8.32 17.08
CA PHE A 161 -29.54 9.71 17.54
C PHE A 161 -30.33 10.68 16.62
N PRO A 162 -31.66 10.80 16.79
CA PRO A 162 -32.55 11.52 15.87
C PRO A 162 -32.45 13.07 15.92
N GLU A 163 -31.51 13.64 16.67
CA GLU A 163 -31.39 15.10 16.88
C GLU A 163 -30.15 15.70 16.19
N ILE A 164 -29.31 14.89 15.53
CA ILE A 164 -28.11 15.36 14.82
C ILE A 164 -28.29 15.19 13.32
N ASP A 165 -28.59 16.29 12.63
CA ASP A 165 -28.70 16.33 11.17
C ASP A 165 -27.31 16.43 10.52
N PHE A 166 -26.78 15.29 10.07
CA PHE A 166 -25.49 15.24 9.37
C PHE A 166 -25.61 15.51 7.87
N SER A 167 -26.81 15.80 7.35
CA SER A 167 -27.03 16.08 5.93
C SER A 167 -26.41 17.41 5.47
N GLU A 168 -26.04 18.29 6.41
CA GLU A 168 -25.44 19.61 6.16
C GLU A 168 -23.89 19.60 6.22
N LEU A 169 -23.25 18.45 6.50
CA LEU A 169 -21.79 18.36 6.55
C LEU A 169 -21.17 18.49 5.15
N THR A 170 -20.59 19.67 4.88
CA THR A 170 -19.87 19.94 3.64
C THR A 170 -18.39 19.65 3.81
N PHE A 171 -17.85 18.67 3.09
CA PHE A 171 -16.42 18.35 3.13
C PHE A 171 -15.62 19.34 2.27
N VAL A 172 -15.16 20.43 2.86
CA VAL A 172 -14.24 21.35 2.19
C VAL A 172 -12.82 20.79 2.31
N THR A 173 -12.33 20.15 1.24
CA THR A 173 -10.91 19.82 1.12
C THR A 173 -10.14 21.06 0.64
N SER A 174 -9.11 21.44 1.39
CA SER A 174 -8.15 22.46 0.96
C SER A 174 -7.38 21.94 -0.24
N ALA A 175 -7.80 22.33 -1.44
CA ALA A 175 -6.99 22.19 -2.65
C ALA A 175 -5.73 23.05 -2.50
N GLY A 176 -4.68 22.47 -1.90
CA GLY A 176 -3.36 23.06 -1.84
C GLY A 176 -2.87 23.29 -3.26
N LYS A 177 -2.67 24.56 -3.61
CA LYS A 177 -2.03 25.00 -4.86
C LYS A 177 -0.53 24.84 -4.78
#